data_AF-A0A9J6FYH0-F1
#
_entry.id   AF-A0A9J6FYH0-F1
#
_cell.length_a   1.000
_cell.length_b   1.000
_cell.length_c   1.000
_cell.angle_alpha   90.00
_cell.angle_beta   90.00
_cell.angle_gamma   90.00
#
_symmetry.space_group_name_H-M   'P 1'
#
loop_
_entity.id
_entity.type
_entity.pdbx_description
1 polymer ?
#
loop_
_entity_poly.entity_id
_entity_poly.type
_entity_poly.pdbx_seq_one_letter_code
_entity_poly.pdbx_strand_id
1 'polypeptide(L)'
;MTDPSNLAPSGPLLPDVSSRPPDVAVIQLRLPTFVRKNSHVWFAQVEAVFDLHRVTSETTRFRHLLCNLPPEVADEVADVIGAPLNDAPYQRLKQSILDRTTASESARLRHLLTHEELGDRRPSQLLNTTRQLVGASNVDSNGALLKELFLQRLPQSTRIVLTAAGT
;
A
#
# COMPACT_ATOMS: atom_id res chain seq x y z
N MET A 1 62.69 6.66 57.64
CA MET A 1 61.97 7.64 56.79
C MET A 1 62.18 7.18 55.35
N THR A 2 61.24 6.41 54.80
CA THR A 2 60.33 6.82 53.69
C THR A 2 61.15 7.18 52.44
N ASP A 3 61.10 6.47 51.32
CA ASP A 3 59.91 6.08 50.55
C ASP A 3 60.29 5.08 49.42
N PRO A 4 59.54 3.99 49.17
CA PRO A 4 59.68 3.17 47.98
C PRO A 4 58.48 3.39 47.03
N SER A 5 58.61 4.21 46.00
CA SER A 5 57.64 4.24 44.89
C SER A 5 58.28 4.72 43.59
N ASN A 6 58.85 3.73 42.92
CA ASN A 6 58.95 3.67 41.47
C ASN A 6 57.54 3.76 40.86
N LEU A 7 57.25 4.80 40.06
CA LEU A 7 56.18 4.71 39.06
C LEU A 7 56.52 5.54 37.81
N ALA A 8 56.53 4.80 36.71
CA ALA A 8 56.88 5.13 35.34
C ALA A 8 56.07 6.30 34.71
N PRO A 9 56.58 6.88 33.60
CA PRO A 9 56.01 8.08 32.98
C PRO A 9 54.67 7.81 32.28
N SER A 10 53.78 8.79 32.39
CA SER A 10 52.47 8.87 31.76
C SER A 10 52.51 8.53 30.26
N GLY A 11 51.94 7.37 29.90
CA GLY A 11 51.64 6.99 28.52
C GLY A 11 50.46 7.80 27.95
N PRO A 12 50.32 7.88 26.62
CA PRO A 12 49.36 8.75 25.95
C PRO A 12 47.92 8.27 26.16
N LEU A 13 47.02 9.24 26.36
CA LEU A 13 45.58 9.08 26.43
C LEU A 13 45.06 8.36 25.17
N LEU A 14 44.47 7.17 25.35
CA LEU A 14 43.70 6.50 24.30
C LEU A 14 42.44 7.33 23.98
N PRO A 15 42.00 7.38 22.71
CA PRO A 15 40.71 7.95 22.38
C PRO A 15 39.60 7.04 22.94
N ASP A 16 38.60 7.65 23.58
CA ASP A 16 37.37 7.00 24.01
C ASP A 16 36.69 6.37 22.78
N VAL A 17 36.85 5.06 22.62
CA VAL A 17 36.19 4.25 21.59
C VAL A 17 35.07 3.44 22.23
N SER A 18 34.14 4.08 22.94
CA SER A 18 32.94 3.35 23.36
C SER A 18 31.69 4.21 23.44
N SER A 19 31.46 5.00 22.39
CA SER A 19 30.10 5.37 21.98
C SER A 19 29.73 4.59 20.72
N ARG A 20 29.71 3.25 20.82
CA ARG A 20 28.93 2.44 19.86
C ARG A 20 27.47 2.87 20.10
N PRO A 21 26.78 3.50 19.12
CA PRO A 21 25.35 3.74 19.28
C PRO A 21 24.67 2.41 19.59
N PRO A 22 23.59 2.37 20.39
CA PRO A 22 22.91 1.13 20.71
C PRO A 22 22.69 0.40 19.39
N ASP A 23 23.16 -0.84 19.33
CA ASP A 23 22.93 -1.73 18.22
C ASP A 23 21.42 -1.82 18.10
N VAL A 24 20.86 -0.98 17.21
CA VAL A 24 19.42 -0.92 16.99
C VAL A 24 19.14 -2.25 16.35
N ALA A 25 18.78 -3.23 17.17
CA ALA A 25 18.34 -4.52 16.70
C ALA A 25 17.22 -4.23 15.71
N VAL A 26 17.58 -4.25 14.42
CA VAL A 26 16.64 -4.03 13.34
C VAL A 26 15.76 -5.24 13.42
N ILE A 27 14.61 -5.10 14.10
CA ILE A 27 13.62 -6.15 14.21
C ILE A 27 13.29 -6.50 12.77
N GLN A 28 13.78 -7.65 12.29
CA GLN A 28 13.47 -8.14 10.97
C GLN A 28 12.01 -8.59 10.98
N LEU A 29 11.10 -7.61 10.87
CA LEU A 29 9.69 -7.86 10.63
C LEU A 29 9.59 -8.55 9.27
N ARG A 30 9.24 -9.83 9.28
CA ARG A 30 8.90 -10.56 8.06
C ARG A 30 7.48 -10.18 7.66
N LEU A 31 7.36 -9.12 6.85
CA LEU A 31 6.07 -8.73 6.30
C LEU A 31 5.67 -9.72 5.19
N PRO A 32 4.36 -9.96 5.02
CA PRO A 32 3.86 -10.76 3.91
C PRO A 32 4.21 -10.12 2.56
N THR A 33 4.32 -10.92 1.51
CA THR A 33 4.55 -10.43 0.14
C THR A 33 3.38 -9.55 -0.30
N PHE A 34 3.68 -8.38 -0.87
CA PHE A 34 2.66 -7.45 -1.35
C PHE A 34 1.82 -8.05 -2.49
N VAL A 35 0.49 -7.93 -2.39
CA VAL A 35 -0.46 -8.39 -3.40
C VAL A 35 -1.34 -7.23 -3.83
N ARG A 36 -1.15 -6.69 -5.05
CA ARG A 36 -1.96 -5.56 -5.58
C ARG A 36 -3.47 -5.82 -5.46
N LYS A 37 -3.92 -6.99 -5.91
CA LYS A 37 -5.35 -7.38 -5.95
C LYS A 37 -6.07 -7.25 -4.60
N ASN A 38 -5.34 -7.47 -3.51
CA ASN A 38 -5.85 -7.45 -2.15
C ASN A 38 -5.02 -6.52 -1.26
N SER A 39 -4.60 -5.36 -1.78
CA SER A 39 -3.76 -4.40 -1.06
C SER A 39 -4.34 -4.03 0.31
N HIS A 40 -5.68 -3.88 0.42
CA HIS A 40 -6.36 -3.63 1.69
C HIS A 40 -6.16 -4.75 2.72
N VAL A 41 -6.28 -6.02 2.30
CA VAL A 41 -6.07 -7.18 3.20
C VAL A 41 -4.59 -7.29 3.58
N TRP A 42 -3.69 -7.03 2.62
CA TRP A 42 -2.26 -7.01 2.89
C TRP A 42 -1.89 -5.96 3.94
N PHE A 43 -2.42 -4.74 3.84
CA PHE A 43 -2.20 -3.70 4.85
C PHE A 43 -2.76 -4.10 6.22
N ALA A 44 -3.94 -4.73 6.27
CA ALA A 44 -4.50 -5.23 7.54
C ALA A 44 -3.58 -6.29 8.19
N GLN A 45 -2.95 -7.15 7.40
CA GLN A 45 -1.96 -8.12 7.89
C GLN A 45 -0.70 -7.41 8.39
N VAL A 46 -0.17 -6.45 7.65
CA VAL A 46 1.01 -5.67 8.04
C VAL A 46 0.77 -4.93 9.36
N GLU A 47 -0.40 -4.33 9.54
CA GLU A 47 -0.77 -3.63 10.77
C GLU A 47 -0.88 -4.57 11.96
N ALA A 48 -1.47 -5.76 11.78
CA ALA A 48 -1.50 -6.78 12.83
C ALA A 48 -0.08 -7.21 13.26
N VAL A 49 0.87 -7.30 12.32
CA VAL A 49 2.27 -7.61 12.63
C VAL A 49 2.93 -6.43 13.37
N PHE A 50 2.70 -5.18 12.96
CA PHE A 50 3.21 -4.02 13.70
C PHE A 50 2.67 -3.98 15.13
N ASP A 51 1.40 -4.26 15.33
CA ASP A 51 0.78 -4.30 16.66
C ASP A 51 1.36 -5.43 17.51
N LEU A 52 1.56 -6.62 16.91
CA LEU A 52 2.20 -7.77 17.58
C LEU A 52 3.62 -7.44 18.07
N HIS A 53 4.39 -6.70 17.25
CA HIS A 53 5.75 -6.29 17.57
C HIS A 53 5.84 -4.94 18.31
N ARG A 54 4.70 -4.36 18.71
CA ARG A 54 4.60 -3.05 19.39
C ARG A 54 5.34 -1.93 18.64
N VAL A 55 5.34 -1.97 17.31
CA VAL A 55 5.90 -0.92 16.48
C VAL A 55 4.90 0.24 16.45
N THR A 56 5.12 1.24 17.28
CA THR A 56 4.25 2.43 17.41
C THR A 56 4.77 3.65 16.68
N SER A 57 6.07 3.68 16.36
CA SER A 57 6.71 4.79 15.64
C SER A 57 6.31 4.78 14.17
N GLU A 58 5.63 5.85 13.73
CA GLU A 58 5.29 6.10 12.32
C GLU A 58 6.51 6.00 11.39
N THR A 59 7.65 6.59 11.78
CA THR A 59 8.88 6.53 11.00
C THR A 59 9.41 5.10 10.87
N THR A 60 9.25 4.28 11.92
CA THR A 60 9.68 2.88 11.91
C THR A 60 8.76 2.04 11.02
N ARG A 61 7.43 2.25 11.10
CA ARG A 61 6.45 1.63 10.20
C ARG A 61 6.71 1.99 8.75
N PHE A 62 6.96 3.27 8.47
CA PHE A 62 7.29 3.78 7.14
C PHE A 62 8.53 3.08 6.57
N ARG A 63 9.63 3.02 7.33
CA ARG A 63 10.86 2.33 6.90
C ARG A 63 10.63 0.84 6.64
N HIS A 64 9.90 0.15 7.53
CA HIS A 64 9.59 -1.27 7.32
C HIS A 64 8.75 -1.50 6.07
N LEU A 65 7.77 -0.64 5.81
CA LEU A 65 6.94 -0.71 4.62
C LEU A 65 7.80 -0.49 3.36
N LEU A 66 8.64 0.55 3.34
CA LEU A 66 9.56 0.82 2.23
C LEU A 66 10.46 -0.38 1.89
N CYS A 67 11.06 -1.02 2.90
CA CYS A 67 11.94 -2.16 2.68
C CYS A 67 11.23 -3.41 2.16
N ASN A 68 9.91 -3.51 2.33
CA ASN A 68 9.10 -4.65 1.88
C ASN A 68 8.26 -4.35 0.65
N LEU A 69 8.35 -3.13 0.11
CA LEU A 69 7.58 -2.72 -1.06
C LEU A 69 8.27 -3.23 -2.34
N PRO A 70 7.53 -3.85 -3.29
CA PRO A 70 8.07 -4.19 -4.59
C PRO A 70 8.56 -2.95 -5.34
N PRO A 71 9.61 -3.06 -6.16
CA PRO A 71 10.18 -1.91 -6.86
C PRO A 71 9.17 -1.23 -7.78
N GLU A 72 8.24 -1.98 -8.38
CA GLU A 72 7.21 -1.43 -9.26
C GLU A 72 6.25 -0.52 -8.50
N VAL A 73 5.90 -0.90 -7.27
CA VAL A 73 4.99 -0.12 -6.43
C VAL A 73 5.73 1.06 -5.80
N ALA A 74 7.01 0.88 -5.43
CA ALA A 74 7.85 1.96 -4.92
C ALA A 74 8.04 3.08 -5.94
N ASP A 75 8.23 2.74 -7.22
CA ASP A 75 8.29 3.72 -8.31
C ASP A 75 6.94 4.44 -8.48
N GLU A 76 5.84 3.68 -8.40
CA GLU A 76 4.49 4.25 -8.43
C GLU A 76 4.22 5.24 -7.32
N VAL A 77 4.91 5.22 -6.16
CA VAL A 77 4.72 6.20 -5.07
C VAL A 77 5.99 6.99 -4.74
N ALA A 78 6.94 7.07 -5.67
CA ALA A 78 8.24 7.71 -5.45
C ALA A 78 8.13 9.18 -4.99
N ASP A 79 7.10 9.90 -5.48
CA ASP A 79 6.78 11.26 -5.06
C ASP A 79 6.41 11.36 -3.58
N VAL A 80 5.77 10.34 -3.02
CA VAL A 80 5.42 10.27 -1.60
C VAL A 80 6.62 9.86 -0.75
N ILE A 81 7.52 9.02 -1.30
CA ILE A 81 8.75 8.58 -0.63
C ILE A 81 9.76 9.73 -0.51
N GLY A 82 9.89 10.54 -1.56
CA GLY A 82 10.82 11.68 -1.60
C GLY A 82 10.31 12.94 -0.89
N ALA A 83 9.04 12.98 -0.50
CA ALA A 83 8.46 14.09 0.24
C ALA A 83 9.01 14.17 1.68
N PRO A 84 9.08 15.37 2.29
CA PRO A 84 9.49 15.51 3.68
C PRO A 84 8.57 14.70 4.61
N LEU A 85 9.19 14.02 5.58
CA LEU A 85 8.48 13.25 6.62
C LEU A 85 7.67 14.24 7.49
N ASN A 86 6.36 14.28 7.27
CA ASN A 86 5.41 15.03 8.11
C ASN A 86 5.00 14.16 9.32
N ASP A 87 4.02 14.59 10.13
CA ASP A 87 3.60 13.86 11.35
C ASP A 87 3.09 12.41 11.12
N ALA A 88 2.63 12.07 9.91
CA ALA A 88 2.06 10.74 9.59
C ALA A 88 2.55 10.19 8.23
N PRO A 89 3.85 9.86 8.08
CA PRO A 89 4.44 9.39 6.84
C PRO A 89 3.95 8.01 6.43
N TYR A 90 3.72 7.09 7.38
CA TYR A 90 3.22 5.75 7.06
C TYR A 90 1.79 5.81 6.56
N GLN A 91 0.94 6.60 7.22
CA GLN A 91 -0.46 6.73 6.82
C GLN A 91 -0.60 7.32 5.41
N ARG A 92 0.21 8.33 5.06
CA ARG A 92 0.23 8.90 3.71
C ARG A 92 0.69 7.88 2.66
N LEU A 93 1.76 7.13 2.95
CA LEU A 93 2.25 6.10 2.06
C LEU A 93 1.20 5.00 1.84
N LYS A 94 0.58 4.52 2.92
CA LYS A 94 -0.52 3.54 2.88
C LYS A 94 -1.66 4.03 1.98
N GLN A 95 -2.15 5.25 2.21
CA GLN A 95 -3.22 5.83 1.41
C GLN A 95 -2.85 5.93 -0.06
N SER A 96 -1.65 6.45 -0.37
CA SER A 96 -1.24 6.61 -1.78
C SER A 96 -1.10 5.27 -2.50
N ILE A 97 -0.57 4.24 -1.83
CA ILE A 97 -0.50 2.87 -2.41
C ILE A 97 -1.91 2.33 -2.65
N LEU A 98 -2.84 2.49 -1.70
CA LEU A 98 -4.22 2.06 -1.86
C LEU A 98 -4.93 2.78 -3.01
N ASP A 99 -4.79 4.11 -3.08
CA ASP A 99 -5.42 4.94 -4.10
C ASP A 99 -4.88 4.62 -5.50
N ARG A 100 -3.56 4.48 -5.67
CA ARG A 100 -2.96 4.14 -6.97
C ARG A 100 -3.28 2.71 -7.39
N THR A 101 -3.26 1.76 -6.45
CA THR A 101 -3.61 0.36 -6.74
C THR A 101 -5.09 0.25 -7.14
N THR A 102 -5.99 0.91 -6.41
CA THR A 102 -7.44 0.90 -6.74
C THR A 102 -7.72 1.64 -8.05
N ALA A 103 -7.08 2.77 -8.30
CA ALA A 103 -7.19 3.49 -9.58
C ALA A 103 -6.71 2.64 -10.76
N SER A 104 -5.54 2.00 -10.64
CA SER A 104 -4.99 1.09 -11.66
C SER A 104 -5.91 -0.11 -11.92
N GLU A 105 -6.44 -0.73 -10.87
CA GLU A 105 -7.38 -1.84 -10.98
C GLU A 105 -8.72 -1.39 -11.60
N SER A 106 -9.23 -0.22 -11.24
CA SER A 106 -10.41 0.40 -11.84
C SER A 106 -10.23 0.66 -13.35
N ALA A 107 -9.04 1.14 -13.75
CA ALA A 107 -8.69 1.40 -15.14
C ALA A 107 -8.54 0.09 -15.92
N ARG A 108 -7.93 -0.93 -15.31
CA ARG A 108 -7.85 -2.28 -15.89
C ARG A 108 -9.22 -2.90 -16.11
N LEU A 109 -10.12 -2.78 -15.14
CA LEU A 109 -11.52 -3.22 -15.26
C LEU A 109 -12.23 -2.50 -16.40
N ARG A 110 -12.11 -1.16 -16.45
CA ARG A 110 -12.64 -0.33 -17.55
C ARG A 110 -12.12 -0.81 -18.90
N HIS A 111 -10.82 -1.07 -19.02
CA HIS A 111 -10.20 -1.50 -20.26
C HIS A 111 -10.66 -2.89 -20.70
N LEU A 112 -10.68 -3.87 -19.77
CA LEU A 112 -11.11 -5.25 -20.04
C LEU A 112 -12.57 -5.28 -20.53
N LEU A 113 -13.44 -4.54 -19.85
CA LEU A 113 -14.85 -4.39 -20.23
C LEU A 113 -15.05 -3.54 -21.49
N THR A 114 -14.05 -2.73 -21.86
CA THR A 114 -14.10 -1.96 -23.10
C THR A 114 -13.79 -2.79 -24.33
N HIS A 115 -12.83 -3.71 -24.21
CA HIS A 115 -12.37 -4.58 -25.29
C HIS A 115 -13.22 -5.85 -25.44
N GLU A 116 -14.02 -6.20 -24.44
CA GLU A 116 -15.00 -7.26 -24.58
C GLU A 116 -16.18 -6.72 -25.41
N GLU A 117 -16.10 -6.90 -26.72
CA GLU A 117 -17.13 -6.47 -27.67
C GLU A 117 -18.49 -7.04 -27.27
N LEU A 118 -19.37 -6.13 -26.87
CA LEU A 118 -20.80 -6.37 -26.74
C LEU A 118 -21.37 -6.47 -28.15
N GLY A 119 -21.26 -7.66 -28.75
CA GLY A 119 -22.17 -8.03 -29.83
C GLY A 119 -23.61 -8.14 -29.29
N ASP A 120 -24.34 -9.18 -29.68
CA ASP A 120 -25.73 -9.44 -29.27
C ASP A 120 -25.93 -9.91 -27.80
N ARG A 121 -25.02 -9.56 -26.88
CA ARG A 121 -25.10 -10.05 -25.49
C ARG A 121 -26.22 -9.34 -24.72
N ARG A 122 -27.04 -10.13 -24.02
CA ARG A 122 -28.16 -9.63 -23.22
C ARG A 122 -27.64 -8.77 -22.05
N PRO A 123 -28.34 -7.68 -21.67
CA PRO A 123 -27.93 -6.82 -20.55
C PRO A 123 -27.68 -7.58 -19.24
N SER A 124 -28.40 -8.67 -18.99
CA SER A 124 -28.20 -9.54 -17.81
C SER A 124 -26.86 -10.28 -17.83
N GLN A 125 -26.37 -10.69 -19.01
CA GLN A 125 -25.06 -11.33 -19.14
C GLN A 125 -23.95 -10.33 -18.86
N LEU A 126 -24.05 -9.11 -19.41
CA LEU A 126 -23.08 -8.04 -19.12
C LEU A 126 -23.04 -7.71 -17.63
N LEU A 127 -24.20 -7.64 -16.96
CA LEU A 127 -24.28 -7.33 -15.53
C LEU A 127 -23.63 -8.44 -14.69
N ASN A 128 -23.80 -9.71 -15.09
CA ASN A 128 -23.17 -10.83 -14.40
C ASN A 128 -21.66 -10.87 -14.62
N THR A 129 -21.18 -10.58 -15.83
CA THR A 129 -19.73 -10.50 -16.14
C THR A 129 -19.07 -9.33 -15.43
N THR A 130 -19.66 -8.13 -15.47
CA THR A 130 -19.17 -6.97 -14.70
C THR A 130 -19.16 -7.28 -13.21
N ARG A 131 -20.21 -7.91 -12.66
CA ARG A 131 -20.24 -8.34 -11.25
C ARG A 131 -19.18 -9.36 -10.90
N GLN A 132 -18.86 -10.31 -11.76
CA GLN A 132 -17.78 -11.27 -11.51
C GLN A 132 -16.41 -10.61 -11.55
N LEU A 133 -16.16 -9.73 -12.53
CA LEU A 133 -14.90 -9.00 -12.66
C LEU A 133 -14.68 -8.03 -11.49
N VAL A 134 -15.73 -7.32 -11.12
CA VAL A 134 -15.75 -6.42 -9.97
C VAL A 134 -15.72 -7.21 -8.67
N GLY A 135 -16.43 -8.33 -8.51
CA GLY A 135 -16.34 -9.16 -7.29
C GLY A 135 -14.97 -9.80 -7.09
N ALA A 136 -14.21 -9.99 -8.18
CA ALA A 136 -12.81 -10.40 -8.11
C ALA A 136 -11.86 -9.24 -7.75
N SER A 137 -12.35 -8.01 -7.70
CA SER A 137 -11.59 -6.77 -7.54
C SER A 137 -12.11 -6.02 -6.31
N ASN A 138 -11.27 -5.65 -5.35
CA ASN A 138 -11.76 -4.96 -4.14
C ASN A 138 -12.08 -3.47 -4.37
N VAL A 139 -12.28 -3.06 -5.63
CA VAL A 139 -12.41 -1.66 -6.03
C VAL A 139 -13.82 -1.11 -5.83
N ASP A 140 -14.85 -1.96 -5.79
CA ASP A 140 -16.25 -1.50 -5.77
C ASP A 140 -17.03 -1.95 -4.54
N SER A 141 -16.64 -1.41 -3.38
CA SER A 141 -17.33 -1.66 -2.11
C SER A 141 -18.80 -1.21 -2.11
N ASN A 142 -19.16 -0.23 -2.97
CA ASN A 142 -20.50 0.39 -2.99
C ASN A 142 -21.33 0.05 -4.22
N GLY A 143 -20.85 -0.79 -5.13
CA GLY A 143 -21.54 -1.07 -6.40
C GLY A 143 -21.60 0.13 -7.36
N ALA A 144 -20.91 1.24 -7.03
CA ALA A 144 -20.97 2.50 -7.75
C ALA A 144 -20.20 2.41 -9.07
N LEU A 145 -19.03 1.78 -9.03
CA LEU A 145 -18.22 1.55 -10.23
C LEU A 145 -18.92 0.53 -11.14
N LEU A 146 -19.50 -0.54 -10.58
CA LEU A 146 -20.30 -1.49 -11.35
C LEU A 146 -21.48 -0.81 -12.04
N LYS A 147 -22.23 0.04 -11.33
CA LYS A 147 -23.33 0.82 -11.92
C LYS A 147 -22.83 1.77 -13.02
N GLU A 148 -21.76 2.51 -12.77
CA GLU A 148 -21.17 3.42 -13.76
C GLU A 148 -20.78 2.67 -15.03
N LEU A 149 -20.05 1.56 -14.90
CA LEU A 149 -19.59 0.75 -16.03
C LEU A 149 -20.75 0.06 -16.76
N PHE A 150 -21.74 -0.45 -16.02
CA PHE A 150 -22.96 -1.01 -16.59
C PHE A 150 -23.72 0.03 -17.40
N LEU A 151 -23.93 1.22 -16.83
CA LEU A 151 -24.64 2.31 -17.49
C LEU A 151 -23.90 2.81 -18.72
N GLN A 152 -22.58 2.95 -18.68
CA GLN A 152 -21.75 3.36 -19.83
C GLN A 152 -21.86 2.41 -21.03
N ARG A 153 -22.28 1.16 -20.82
CA ARG A 153 -22.32 0.11 -21.85
C ARG A 153 -23.70 -0.28 -22.33
N LEU A 154 -24.78 0.22 -21.72
CA LEU A 154 -26.13 -0.01 -22.20
C LEU A 154 -26.35 0.69 -23.56
N PRO A 155 -26.84 -0.02 -24.59
CA PRO A 155 -27.28 0.60 -25.83
C PRO A 155 -28.27 1.73 -25.55
N GLN A 156 -28.19 2.82 -26.32
CA GLN A 156 -28.99 4.02 -26.10
C GLN A 156 -30.50 3.73 -26.00
N SER A 157 -30.99 2.73 -26.77
CA SER A 157 -32.37 2.23 -26.74
C SER A 157 -32.80 1.67 -25.38
N THR A 158 -31.89 1.06 -24.61
CA THR A 158 -32.19 0.51 -23.27
C THR A 158 -32.00 1.53 -22.15
N ARG A 159 -31.10 2.53 -22.33
CA ARG A 159 -30.98 3.68 -21.42
C ARG A 159 -32.28 4.49 -21.38
N ILE A 160 -32.91 4.75 -22.53
CA ILE A 160 -34.15 5.54 -22.60
C ILE A 160 -35.27 4.87 -21.80
N VAL A 161 -35.45 3.54 -21.93
CA VAL A 161 -36.49 2.81 -21.22
C VAL A 161 -36.26 2.78 -19.71
N LEU A 162 -35.01 2.60 -19.26
CA LEU A 162 -34.68 2.58 -17.83
C LEU A 162 -34.74 3.97 -17.18
N THR A 163 -34.46 5.03 -17.94
CA THR A 163 -34.55 6.42 -17.44
C THR A 163 -36.00 6.91 -17.42
N ALA A 164 -36.83 6.46 -18.36
CA ALA A 164 -38.25 6.78 -18.43
C ALA A 164 -39.13 5.97 -17.45
N ALA A 165 -38.71 4.76 -17.07
CA ALA A 165 -39.43 3.91 -16.11
C ALA A 165 -39.07 4.19 -14.63
N GLY A 166 -38.18 5.16 -14.37
CA GLY A 166 -37.68 5.51 -13.04
C GLY A 166 -38.21 6.83 -12.47
N THR A 167 -39.27 7.40 -13.03
CA THR A 167 -40.01 8.55 -12.47
C THR A 167 -41.28 8.11 -11.78
#